data_AF-G9AA59-F1
#
_entry.id   AF-G9AA59-F1
#
_cell.length_a   1.000
_cell.length_b   1.000
_cell.length_c   1.000
_cell.angle_alpha   90.00
_cell.angle_beta   90.00
_cell.angle_gamma   90.00
#
_symmetry.space_group_name_H-M   'P 1'
#
loop_
_entity.id
_entity.type
_entity.pdbx_description
1 polymer ?
#
loop_
_entity_poly.entity_id
_entity_poly.type
_entity_poly.pdbx_seq_one_letter_code
_entity_poly.pdbx_strand_id
1 'polypeptide(L)'
;MGLYGSAPKSPDPNETASAQTATNIGTSVANNVMGNVNQVTPDGNLTYTYTTQKWKDPLSGKEYDLQVPTATQTLSQQQQAIKDQTDAAELNMASLANNQSGKLNDLLGKPMDMSKAPVAGDASKIGLPGYQQFAGGPNLQTNIGNAGDITKSYDVDFDTSRYEQALMDRMNPQLERDRAALETRLVNQGLQPGSEAYNRAIDEANRSAADARYGAILNAGQEQSRLAGLARDQATFQNAAQQQQFGQNATSAGFSNDANQQMFQNQSTTTAANNALKDQTFNAQQAKFNLQNQQRAQYLNEQYAQRNQPINEIIGLMSGAQVNSPSFVPTNSNPMPTVDYAGLVQQDYANKMGAYNTQQGNMQSLFGGLLGFGGQLASLSDKRAKKDVKKVGGLYEYRYKGEGKNAPKRIGVMAQEVEKVRPDAVSRRPDGLKQVNYGALFNAGRRK
;
A
#
# COMPACT_ATOMS: atom_id res chain seq x y z
N MET A 1 -9.35 22.17 -104.67
CA MET A 1 -9.14 22.00 -103.21
C MET A 1 -9.02 23.40 -102.60
N GLY A 2 -9.72 23.83 -101.55
CA GLY A 2 -10.79 23.22 -100.76
C GLY A 2 -11.81 24.29 -100.37
N LEU A 3 -13.09 23.93 -100.42
CA LEU A 3 -14.26 24.78 -100.11
C LEU A 3 -14.83 24.50 -98.70
N TYR A 4 -14.05 23.85 -97.82
CA TYR A 4 -14.46 23.52 -96.46
C TYR A 4 -13.59 24.30 -95.46
N GLY A 5 -14.21 25.03 -94.52
CA GLY A 5 -13.49 25.56 -93.36
C GLY A 5 -12.81 24.42 -92.61
N SER A 6 -11.57 24.59 -92.17
CA SER A 6 -10.83 23.55 -91.44
C SER A 6 -11.42 23.34 -90.05
N ALA A 7 -11.44 22.09 -89.58
CA ALA A 7 -11.88 21.76 -88.22
C ALA A 7 -11.04 22.52 -87.16
N PRO A 8 -11.63 22.86 -85.99
CA PRO A 8 -10.88 23.43 -84.87
C PRO A 8 -9.70 22.51 -84.48
N LYS A 9 -8.52 23.09 -84.20
CA LYS A 9 -7.37 22.32 -83.73
C LYS A 9 -7.63 21.84 -82.30
N SER A 10 -7.42 20.55 -82.03
CA SER A 10 -7.51 19.99 -80.67
C SER A 10 -6.56 20.72 -79.72
N PRO A 11 -6.98 21.01 -78.48
CA PRO A 11 -6.10 21.54 -77.44
C PRO A 11 -4.93 20.60 -77.19
N ASP A 12 -3.74 21.15 -76.94
CA ASP A 12 -2.57 20.34 -76.58
C ASP A 12 -2.77 19.80 -75.15
N PRO A 13 -2.74 18.47 -74.94
CA PRO A 13 -2.91 17.88 -73.62
C PRO A 13 -1.86 18.34 -72.60
N ASN A 14 -0.61 18.58 -73.03
CA ASN A 14 0.47 18.99 -72.15
C ASN A 14 0.31 20.47 -71.71
N GLU A 15 -0.11 21.34 -72.63
CA GLU A 15 -0.40 22.74 -72.29
C GLU A 15 -1.61 22.84 -71.36
N THR A 16 -2.64 22.03 -71.60
CA THR A 16 -3.87 21.98 -70.81
C THR A 16 -3.60 21.46 -69.39
N ALA A 17 -2.81 20.38 -69.25
CA ALA A 17 -2.40 19.84 -67.96
C ALA A 17 -1.50 20.83 -67.20
N SER A 18 -0.58 21.52 -67.88
CA SER A 18 0.28 22.54 -67.27
C SER A 18 -0.53 23.72 -66.72
N ALA A 19 -1.54 24.18 -67.47
CA ALA A 19 -2.41 25.28 -67.03
C ALA A 19 -3.31 24.88 -65.84
N GLN A 20 -3.76 23.63 -65.79
CA GLN A 20 -4.47 23.10 -64.61
C GLN A 20 -3.55 23.04 -63.39
N THR A 21 -2.32 22.56 -63.54
CA THR A 21 -1.30 22.54 -62.48
C THR A 21 -1.00 23.95 -61.95
N ALA A 22 -0.81 24.93 -62.84
CA ALA A 22 -0.61 26.33 -62.45
C ALA A 22 -1.77 26.86 -61.60
N THR A 23 -3.00 26.55 -62.00
CA THR A 23 -4.20 27.02 -61.28
C THR A 23 -4.34 26.36 -59.92
N ASN A 24 -4.06 25.04 -59.83
CA ASN A 24 -4.11 24.30 -58.58
C ASN A 24 -3.03 24.73 -57.59
N ILE A 25 -1.83 25.06 -58.06
CA ILE A 25 -0.76 25.63 -57.24
C ILE A 25 -1.19 27.01 -56.71
N GLY A 26 -1.79 27.86 -57.54
CA GLY A 26 -2.34 29.14 -57.11
C GLY A 26 -3.40 29.00 -56.02
N THR A 27 -4.34 28.05 -56.17
CA THR A 27 -5.34 27.73 -55.13
C THR A 27 -4.69 27.20 -53.85
N SER A 28 -3.67 26.34 -53.95
CA SER A 28 -2.96 25.80 -52.78
C SER A 28 -2.19 26.87 -52.01
N VAL A 29 -1.53 27.79 -52.73
CA VAL A 29 -0.87 28.96 -52.13
C VAL A 29 -1.90 29.87 -51.46
N ALA A 30 -3.03 30.14 -52.10
CA ALA A 30 -4.12 30.93 -51.50
C ALA A 30 -4.69 30.27 -50.23
N ASN A 31 -4.92 28.95 -50.26
CA ASN A 31 -5.38 28.19 -49.09
C ASN A 31 -4.35 28.21 -47.95
N ASN A 32 -3.05 28.12 -48.25
CA ASN A 32 -1.98 28.23 -47.24
C ASN A 32 -1.90 29.62 -46.62
N VAL A 33 -2.14 30.68 -47.40
CA VAL A 33 -2.17 32.05 -46.86
C VAL A 33 -3.42 32.29 -46.03
N MET A 34 -4.57 31.77 -46.45
CA MET A 34 -5.84 31.92 -45.73
C MET A 34 -5.93 31.05 -44.47
N GLY A 35 -5.33 29.86 -44.47
CA GLY A 35 -5.34 28.94 -43.33
C GLY A 35 -4.36 29.30 -42.22
N ASN A 36 -3.29 30.01 -42.54
CA ASN A 36 -2.18 30.29 -41.62
C ASN A 36 -2.09 31.79 -41.29
N VAL A 37 -3.14 32.33 -40.65
CA VAL A 37 -3.19 33.75 -40.26
C VAL A 37 -2.52 33.98 -38.92
N ASN A 38 -1.89 35.15 -38.77
CA ASN A 38 -1.29 35.56 -37.49
C ASN A 38 -2.40 35.78 -36.45
N GLN A 39 -2.16 35.29 -35.23
CA GLN A 39 -3.05 35.49 -34.09
C GLN A 39 -2.33 36.27 -33.00
N VAL A 40 -3.04 37.25 -32.44
CA VAL A 40 -2.58 38.05 -31.29
C VAL A 40 -3.61 37.86 -30.19
N THR A 41 -3.20 37.28 -29.08
CA THR A 41 -4.03 37.03 -27.90
C THR A 41 -3.41 37.71 -26.68
N PRO A 42 -4.16 37.87 -25.56
CA PRO A 42 -3.58 38.39 -24.31
C PRO A 42 -2.43 37.53 -23.77
N ASP A 43 -2.43 36.23 -24.10
CA ASP A 43 -1.48 35.25 -23.60
C ASP A 43 -0.23 35.13 -24.50
N GLY A 44 -0.28 35.64 -25.73
CA GLY A 44 0.84 35.61 -26.66
C GLY A 44 0.44 35.81 -28.13
N ASN A 45 1.41 35.66 -29.02
CA ASN A 45 1.24 35.78 -30.45
C ASN A 45 1.62 34.48 -31.15
N LEU A 46 0.87 34.11 -32.17
CA LEU A 46 1.22 33.08 -33.14
C LEU A 46 1.42 33.77 -34.49
N THR A 47 2.64 33.76 -35.00
CA THR A 47 3.01 34.45 -36.25
C THR A 47 3.46 33.43 -37.29
N TYR A 48 2.87 33.49 -38.47
CA TYR A 48 3.28 32.73 -39.64
C TYR A 48 4.16 33.60 -40.54
N THR A 49 5.31 33.06 -40.93
CA THR A 49 6.20 33.64 -41.93
C THR A 49 6.30 32.70 -43.11
N TYR A 50 6.41 33.23 -44.34
CA TYR A 50 6.43 32.42 -45.54
C TYR A 50 7.79 32.48 -46.21
N THR A 51 8.31 31.30 -46.58
CA THR A 51 9.51 31.18 -47.42
C THR A 51 9.11 30.65 -48.78
N THR A 52 9.56 31.35 -49.84
CA THR A 52 9.33 30.91 -51.21
C THR A 52 10.30 29.78 -51.58
N GLN A 53 9.75 28.64 -51.99
CA GLN A 53 10.49 27.54 -52.60
C GLN A 53 10.06 27.37 -54.05
N LYS A 54 11.03 27.25 -54.96
CA LYS A 54 10.74 27.00 -56.37
C LYS A 54 10.45 25.51 -56.60
N TRP A 55 9.31 25.23 -57.20
CA TRP A 55 8.95 23.89 -57.67
C TRP A 55 8.83 23.88 -59.18
N LYS A 56 9.51 22.94 -59.84
CA LYS A 56 9.51 22.81 -61.29
C LYS A 56 8.50 21.75 -61.72
N ASP A 57 7.56 22.15 -62.56
CA ASP A 57 6.57 21.24 -63.14
C ASP A 57 7.26 20.25 -64.10
N PRO A 58 7.17 18.93 -63.85
CA PRO A 58 7.82 17.92 -64.67
C PRO A 58 7.25 17.81 -66.09
N LEU A 59 6.02 18.28 -66.33
CA LEU A 59 5.35 18.19 -67.63
C LEU A 59 5.67 19.39 -68.53
N SER A 60 5.72 20.60 -67.96
CA SER A 60 5.92 21.84 -68.73
C SER A 60 7.30 22.46 -68.59
N GLY A 61 8.08 22.02 -67.60
CA GLY A 61 9.38 22.61 -67.26
C GLY A 61 9.31 24.00 -66.63
N LYS A 62 8.10 24.54 -66.37
CA LYS A 62 7.90 25.84 -65.73
C LYS A 62 8.15 25.77 -64.23
N GLU A 63 8.73 26.81 -63.66
CA GLU A 63 8.94 26.95 -62.21
C GLU A 63 7.78 27.74 -61.58
N TYR A 64 7.31 27.27 -60.43
CA TYR A 64 6.28 27.90 -59.62
C TYR A 64 6.78 28.14 -58.20
N ASP A 65 6.40 29.27 -57.63
CA ASP A 65 6.75 29.66 -56.27
C ASP A 65 5.75 29.03 -55.28
N LEU A 66 6.22 28.11 -54.44
CA LEU A 66 5.48 27.54 -53.33
C LEU A 66 5.78 28.33 -52.06
N GLN A 67 4.73 28.69 -51.33
CA GLN A 67 4.85 29.36 -50.04
C GLN A 67 4.84 28.32 -48.92
N VAL A 68 5.97 28.17 -48.22
CA VAL A 68 6.08 27.26 -47.06
C VAL A 68 5.93 28.09 -45.77
N PRO A 69 4.86 27.88 -44.98
CA PRO A 69 4.63 28.61 -43.74
C PRO A 69 5.52 28.07 -42.60
N THR A 70 6.06 28.97 -41.78
CA THR A 70 6.71 28.66 -40.50
C THR A 70 5.94 29.36 -39.38
N ALA A 71 5.40 28.59 -38.44
CA ALA A 71 4.68 29.10 -37.28
C ALA A 71 5.65 29.40 -36.14
N THR A 72 5.64 30.64 -35.63
CA THR A 72 6.42 31.08 -34.46
C THR A 72 5.46 31.53 -33.38
N GLN A 73 5.55 30.92 -32.20
CA GLN A 73 4.74 31.27 -31.04
C GLN A 73 5.58 32.02 -30.02
N THR A 74 5.07 33.15 -29.54
CA THR A 74 5.71 33.96 -28.49
C THR A 74 4.71 34.22 -27.37
N LEU A 75 5.07 33.91 -26.12
CA LEU A 75 4.21 34.19 -24.97
C LEU A 75 4.29 35.66 -24.56
N SER A 76 3.26 36.17 -23.89
CA SER A 76 3.34 37.46 -23.19
C SER A 76 4.36 37.39 -22.06
N GLN A 77 4.87 38.54 -21.57
CA GLN A 77 5.83 38.52 -20.44
C GLN A 77 5.28 37.82 -19.20
N GLN A 78 3.97 37.96 -18.93
CA GLN A 78 3.32 37.30 -17.79
C GLN A 78 3.21 35.79 -18.01
N GLN A 79 2.80 35.34 -19.20
CA GLN A 79 2.73 33.91 -19.52
C GLN A 79 4.11 33.26 -19.61
N GLN A 80 5.13 33.99 -20.07
CA GLN A 80 6.51 33.53 -20.05
C GLN A 80 7.00 33.38 -18.61
N ALA A 81 6.75 34.35 -17.73
CA ALA A 81 7.11 34.24 -16.32
C ALA A 81 6.40 33.07 -15.63
N ILE A 82 5.12 32.82 -15.95
CA ILE A 82 4.39 31.65 -15.47
C ILE A 82 5.04 30.36 -15.99
N LYS A 83 5.33 30.29 -17.29
CA LYS A 83 5.99 29.12 -17.90
C LYS A 83 7.36 28.88 -17.28
N ASP A 84 8.19 29.90 -17.12
CA ASP A 84 9.52 29.78 -16.51
C ASP A 84 9.40 29.31 -15.06
N GLN A 85 8.41 29.81 -14.31
CA GLN A 85 8.14 29.37 -12.95
C GLN A 85 7.62 27.92 -12.89
N THR A 86 6.78 27.51 -13.85
CA THR A 86 6.29 26.15 -14.00
C THR A 86 7.43 25.20 -14.36
N ASP A 87 8.22 25.52 -15.37
CA ASP A 87 9.39 24.74 -15.79
C ASP A 87 10.41 24.63 -14.64
N ALA A 88 10.63 25.73 -13.89
CA ALA A 88 11.48 25.71 -12.70
C ALA A 88 10.90 24.84 -11.58
N ALA A 89 9.59 24.87 -11.36
CA ALA A 89 8.92 24.01 -10.38
C ALA A 89 9.01 22.53 -10.79
N GLU A 90 8.81 22.20 -12.06
CA GLU A 90 8.97 20.85 -12.62
C GLU A 90 10.41 20.37 -12.49
N LEU A 91 11.41 21.21 -12.82
CA LEU A 91 12.82 20.91 -12.66
C LEU A 91 13.20 20.70 -11.19
N ASN A 92 12.65 21.52 -10.29
CA ASN A 92 12.89 21.38 -8.85
C ASN A 92 12.24 20.10 -8.31
N MET A 93 11.03 19.75 -8.76
CA MET A 93 10.37 18.50 -8.42
C MET A 93 11.15 17.29 -8.96
N ALA A 94 11.62 17.33 -10.20
CA ALA A 94 12.45 16.28 -10.78
C ALA A 94 13.81 16.15 -10.06
N SER A 95 14.42 17.28 -9.69
CA SER A 95 15.65 17.31 -8.88
C SER A 95 15.42 16.77 -7.48
N LEU A 96 14.28 17.09 -6.85
CA LEU A 96 13.87 16.53 -5.57
C LEU A 96 13.66 15.02 -5.71
N ALA A 97 12.95 14.55 -6.73
CA ALA A 97 12.76 13.14 -7.01
C ALA A 97 14.10 12.41 -7.22
N ASN A 98 15.04 12.98 -7.97
CA ASN A 98 16.38 12.43 -8.15
C ASN A 98 17.21 12.40 -6.85
N ASN A 99 17.15 13.47 -6.05
CA ASN A 99 17.85 13.50 -4.76
C ASN A 99 17.24 12.50 -3.76
N GLN A 100 15.91 12.41 -3.71
CA GLN A 100 15.21 11.50 -2.80
C GLN A 100 15.34 10.04 -3.25
N SER A 101 15.34 9.75 -4.56
CA SER A 101 15.63 8.41 -5.08
C SER A 101 17.07 7.99 -4.81
N GLY A 102 18.04 8.90 -4.91
CA GLY A 102 19.43 8.67 -4.50
C GLY A 102 19.55 8.33 -3.01
N LYS A 103 18.92 9.13 -2.13
CA LYS A 103 18.87 8.83 -0.68
C LYS A 103 18.18 7.51 -0.38
N LEU A 104 17.11 7.17 -1.10
CA LEU A 104 16.43 5.88 -0.95
C LEU A 104 17.34 4.72 -1.37
N ASN A 105 18.09 4.85 -2.47
CA ASN A 105 19.05 3.86 -2.92
C ASN A 105 20.17 3.66 -1.89
N ASP A 106 20.69 4.75 -1.31
CA ASP A 106 21.69 4.69 -0.24
C ASP A 106 21.14 4.05 1.04
N LEU A 107 19.87 4.34 1.39
CA LEU A 107 19.18 3.76 2.53
C LEU A 107 18.98 2.26 2.34
N LEU A 108 18.47 1.84 1.17
CA LEU A 108 18.21 0.45 0.82
C LEU A 108 19.50 -0.37 0.62
N GLY A 109 20.57 0.26 0.11
CA GLY A 109 21.88 -0.37 -0.10
C GLY A 109 22.65 -0.67 1.18
N LYS A 110 22.27 -0.07 2.31
CA LYS A 110 22.86 -0.36 3.63
C LYS A 110 21.99 -1.33 4.43
N PRO A 111 22.57 -2.43 4.98
CA PRO A 111 21.85 -3.30 5.90
C PRO A 111 21.40 -2.52 7.14
N MET A 112 20.31 -2.94 7.77
CA MET A 112 19.82 -2.35 9.01
C MET A 112 20.89 -2.45 10.12
N ASP A 113 21.25 -1.33 10.72
CA ASP A 113 22.18 -1.30 11.85
C ASP A 113 21.49 -1.79 13.12
N MET A 114 21.84 -3.01 13.54
CA MET A 114 21.31 -3.63 14.76
C MET A 114 22.22 -3.43 15.98
N SER A 115 23.34 -2.70 15.85
CA SER A 115 24.33 -2.55 16.92
C SER A 115 23.78 -1.86 18.17
N LYS A 116 22.78 -0.99 18.00
CA LYS A 116 22.07 -0.30 19.09
C LYS A 116 20.77 -0.99 19.50
N ALA A 117 20.40 -2.09 18.85
CA ALA A 117 19.18 -2.80 19.18
C ALA A 117 19.29 -3.41 20.59
N PRO A 118 18.27 -3.27 21.44
CA PRO A 118 18.24 -3.95 22.74
C PRO A 118 18.53 -5.44 22.56
N VAL A 119 19.41 -5.99 23.40
CA VAL A 119 19.81 -7.40 23.33
C VAL A 119 18.56 -8.29 23.39
N ALA A 120 18.49 -9.31 22.53
CA ALA A 120 17.39 -10.26 22.57
C ALA A 120 17.35 -10.96 23.93
N GLY A 121 16.15 -11.26 24.42
CA GLY A 121 16.00 -12.09 25.62
C GLY A 121 16.69 -13.43 25.40
N ASP A 122 17.49 -13.86 26.37
CA ASP A 122 18.19 -15.14 26.30
C ASP A 122 17.45 -16.17 27.16
N ALA A 123 16.73 -17.09 26.50
CA ALA A 123 15.95 -18.11 27.18
C ALA A 123 16.84 -19.10 27.94
N SER A 124 18.10 -19.27 27.54
CA SER A 124 19.05 -20.15 28.24
C SER A 124 19.43 -19.62 29.63
N LYS A 125 19.23 -18.32 29.87
CA LYS A 125 19.44 -17.67 31.17
C LYS A 125 18.24 -17.78 32.10
N ILE A 126 17.10 -18.29 31.63
CA ILE A 126 15.94 -18.61 32.47
C ILE A 126 16.09 -20.06 32.92
N GLY A 127 16.68 -20.26 34.09
CA GLY A 127 16.80 -21.58 34.71
C GLY A 127 15.49 -21.99 35.39
N LEU A 128 15.12 -23.27 35.27
CA LEU A 128 14.01 -23.81 36.05
C LEU A 128 14.30 -23.72 37.56
N PRO A 129 13.30 -23.39 38.40
CA PRO A 129 13.51 -23.33 39.85
C PRO A 129 13.81 -24.72 40.41
N GLY A 130 14.99 -24.89 41.00
CA GLY A 130 15.36 -26.12 41.71
C GLY A 130 14.82 -26.12 43.13
N TYR A 131 13.73 -26.84 43.41
CA TYR A 131 13.12 -26.85 44.74
C TYR A 131 13.91 -27.66 45.76
N GLN A 132 13.99 -27.16 46.99
CA GLN A 132 14.43 -27.94 48.14
C GLN A 132 13.31 -28.92 48.54
N GLN A 133 13.66 -30.18 48.76
CA GLN A 133 12.71 -31.18 49.24
C GLN A 133 12.43 -30.96 50.73
N PHE A 134 11.20 -31.23 51.17
CA PHE A 134 10.87 -31.25 52.58
C PHE A 134 11.61 -32.40 53.27
N ALA A 135 12.14 -32.14 54.46
CA ALA A 135 12.75 -33.18 55.28
C ALA A 135 11.68 -34.21 55.71
N GLY A 136 12.13 -35.45 55.99
CA GLY A 136 11.29 -36.44 56.66
C GLY A 136 10.86 -35.97 58.05
N GLY A 137 9.79 -36.56 58.59
CA GLY A 137 9.26 -36.21 59.91
C GLY A 137 10.28 -36.34 61.05
N PRO A 138 10.03 -35.69 62.20
CA PRO A 138 10.96 -35.74 63.33
C PRO A 138 11.02 -37.16 63.93
N ASN A 139 12.21 -37.57 64.35
CA ASN A 139 12.36 -38.79 65.13
C ASN A 139 11.94 -38.52 66.58
N LEU A 140 10.76 -38.98 66.96
CA LEU A 140 10.22 -38.80 68.31
C LEU A 140 10.68 -39.92 69.24
N GLN A 141 11.07 -39.57 70.45
CA GLN A 141 11.32 -40.53 71.52
C GLN A 141 9.99 -41.09 72.02
N THR A 142 9.73 -42.36 71.72
CA THR A 142 8.52 -43.07 72.13
C THR A 142 8.69 -43.94 73.37
N ASN A 143 9.93 -44.04 73.86
CA ASN A 143 10.27 -44.82 75.06
C ASN A 143 10.66 -43.90 76.21
N ILE A 144 10.15 -44.20 77.40
CA ILE A 144 10.51 -43.51 78.64
C ILE A 144 11.66 -44.29 79.28
N GLY A 145 12.67 -43.58 79.81
CA GLY A 145 13.82 -44.21 80.47
C GLY A 145 13.40 -45.11 81.64
N ASN A 146 14.15 -46.19 81.88
CA ASN A 146 13.87 -47.12 82.97
C ASN A 146 13.89 -46.39 84.33
N ALA A 147 12.81 -46.49 85.09
CA ALA A 147 12.67 -45.90 86.42
C ALA A 147 12.95 -46.91 87.55
N GLY A 148 13.35 -48.14 87.22
CA GLY A 148 13.56 -49.23 88.17
C GLY A 148 12.29 -50.06 88.42
N ASP A 149 12.45 -51.17 89.13
CA ASP A 149 11.36 -52.08 89.44
C ASP A 149 10.59 -51.65 90.69
N ILE A 150 9.26 -51.63 90.60
CA ILE A 150 8.37 -51.32 91.74
C ILE A 150 8.55 -52.37 92.82
N THR A 151 8.79 -51.92 94.05
CA THR A 151 8.85 -52.78 95.23
C THR A 151 7.43 -53.18 95.62
N LYS A 152 7.06 -54.44 95.36
CA LYS A 152 5.69 -54.97 95.55
C LYS A 152 5.51 -55.73 96.86
N SER A 153 6.61 -56.12 97.51
CA SER A 153 6.63 -56.75 98.82
C SER A 153 7.76 -56.17 99.65
N TYR A 154 7.58 -56.22 100.96
CA TYR A 154 8.66 -56.01 101.92
C TYR A 154 8.67 -57.26 102.80
N ASP A 155 9.60 -58.17 102.51
CA ASP A 155 9.78 -59.36 103.32
C ASP A 155 10.61 -58.97 104.53
N VAL A 156 10.04 -59.16 105.70
CA VAL A 156 10.78 -59.13 106.95
C VAL A 156 10.94 -60.58 107.34
N ASP A 157 12.17 -61.09 107.29
CA ASP A 157 12.47 -62.40 107.85
C ASP A 157 12.25 -62.32 109.36
N PHE A 158 11.08 -62.79 109.79
CA PHE A 158 10.67 -62.79 111.18
C PHE A 158 11.27 -64.00 111.88
N ASP A 159 12.60 -64.08 111.94
CA ASP A 159 13.26 -65.01 112.82
C ASP A 159 13.17 -64.50 114.27
N THR A 160 11.96 -64.60 114.83
CA THR A 160 11.72 -64.31 116.24
C THR A 160 12.45 -65.28 117.14
N SER A 161 12.79 -66.48 116.64
CA SER A 161 13.50 -67.50 117.41
C SER A 161 14.89 -67.02 117.79
N ARG A 162 15.59 -66.28 116.92
CA ARG A 162 16.90 -65.72 117.25
C ARG A 162 16.84 -64.64 118.32
N TYR A 163 15.85 -63.74 118.27
CA TYR A 163 15.69 -62.69 119.28
C TYR A 163 15.17 -63.25 120.61
N GLU A 164 14.20 -64.16 120.55
CA GLU A 164 13.68 -64.92 121.67
C GLU A 164 14.80 -65.73 122.34
N GLN A 165 15.60 -66.48 121.57
CA GLN A 165 16.70 -67.29 122.07
C GLN A 165 17.80 -66.42 122.69
N ALA A 166 18.20 -65.31 122.05
CA ALA A 166 19.18 -64.38 122.62
C ALA A 166 18.71 -63.76 123.95
N LEU A 167 17.40 -63.51 124.09
CA LEU A 167 16.82 -62.96 125.32
C LEU A 167 16.67 -64.03 126.40
N MET A 168 16.27 -65.24 126.02
CA MET A 168 16.13 -66.41 126.89
C MET A 168 17.48 -66.92 127.40
N ASP A 169 18.51 -66.96 126.55
CA ASP A 169 19.88 -67.31 126.92
C ASP A 169 20.44 -66.35 127.98
N ARG A 170 20.00 -65.09 127.97
CA ARG A 170 20.37 -64.11 128.99
C ARG A 170 19.55 -64.27 130.28
N MET A 171 18.29 -64.68 130.18
CA MET A 171 17.35 -64.75 131.32
C MET A 171 17.41 -66.10 132.07
N ASN A 172 17.65 -67.20 131.37
CA ASN A 172 17.66 -68.56 131.91
C ASN A 172 18.66 -68.75 133.07
N PRO A 173 19.93 -68.29 132.99
CA PRO A 173 20.88 -68.47 134.09
C PRO A 173 20.47 -67.70 135.35
N GLN A 174 19.72 -66.60 135.21
CA GLN A 174 19.22 -65.84 136.35
C GLN A 174 18.04 -66.56 137.01
N LEU A 175 17.07 -67.01 136.21
CA LEU A 175 15.91 -67.77 136.69
C LEU A 175 16.32 -69.07 137.37
N GLU A 176 17.34 -69.76 136.85
CA GLU A 176 17.89 -70.97 137.45
C GLU A 176 18.55 -70.70 138.81
N ARG A 177 19.31 -69.61 138.92
CA ARG A 177 19.90 -69.18 140.20
C ARG A 177 18.83 -68.83 141.23
N ASP A 178 17.79 -68.12 140.81
CA ASP A 178 16.68 -67.72 141.67
C ASP A 178 15.88 -68.94 142.14
N ARG A 179 15.68 -69.93 141.27
CA ARG A 179 15.06 -71.21 141.60
C ARG A 179 15.90 -72.03 142.59
N ALA A 180 17.20 -72.20 142.33
CA ALA A 180 18.09 -72.95 143.22
C ALA A 180 18.18 -72.31 144.62
N ALA A 181 18.19 -70.97 144.68
CA ALA A 181 18.14 -70.22 145.93
C ALA A 181 16.79 -70.38 146.66
N LEU A 182 15.67 -70.47 145.93
CA LEU A 182 14.36 -70.75 146.50
C LEU A 182 14.28 -72.17 147.08
N GLU A 183 14.71 -73.18 146.33
CA GLU A 183 14.76 -74.58 146.78
C GLU A 183 15.59 -74.71 148.06
N THR A 184 16.75 -74.06 148.11
CA THR A 184 17.61 -74.01 149.31
C THR A 184 16.90 -73.36 150.51
N ARG A 185 16.17 -72.26 150.30
CA ARG A 185 15.40 -71.59 151.36
C ARG A 185 14.25 -72.45 151.89
N LEU A 186 13.51 -73.13 151.01
CA LEU A 186 12.40 -73.99 151.40
C LEU A 186 12.89 -75.19 152.24
N VAL A 187 13.99 -75.82 151.85
CA VAL A 187 14.61 -76.93 152.59
C VAL A 187 15.11 -76.47 153.96
N ASN A 188 15.79 -75.32 154.05
CA ASN A 188 16.25 -74.74 155.32
C ASN A 188 15.10 -74.37 156.27
N GLN A 189 13.89 -74.15 155.75
CA GLN A 189 12.67 -73.89 156.52
C GLN A 189 11.94 -75.19 156.94
N GLY A 190 12.53 -76.37 156.67
CA GLY A 190 11.97 -77.66 157.04
C GLY A 190 10.89 -78.18 156.08
N LEU A 191 10.64 -77.50 154.96
CA LEU A 191 9.70 -77.95 153.94
C LEU A 191 10.39 -78.99 153.05
N GLN A 192 10.05 -80.26 153.26
CA GLN A 192 10.62 -81.35 152.49
C GLN A 192 10.04 -81.41 151.07
N PRO A 193 10.86 -81.83 150.07
CA PRO A 193 10.39 -82.14 148.73
C PRO A 193 9.22 -83.14 148.77
N GLY A 194 8.13 -82.83 148.08
CA GLY A 194 6.91 -83.64 148.06
C GLY A 194 5.80 -83.19 149.01
N SER A 195 6.05 -82.20 149.87
CA SER A 195 5.00 -81.53 150.65
C SER A 195 4.16 -80.58 149.79
N GLU A 196 2.86 -80.43 150.11
CA GLU A 196 1.98 -79.52 149.35
C GLU A 196 2.47 -78.06 149.37
N ALA A 197 3.05 -77.62 150.49
CA ALA A 197 3.59 -76.27 150.63
C ALA A 197 4.85 -76.05 149.76
N TYR A 198 5.74 -77.05 149.66
CA TYR A 198 6.89 -77.01 148.76
C TYR A 198 6.45 -76.96 147.29
N ASN A 199 5.53 -77.84 146.90
CA ASN A 199 5.02 -77.89 145.53
C ASN A 199 4.37 -76.56 145.14
N ARG A 200 3.57 -75.96 146.04
CA ARG A 200 2.92 -74.67 145.78
C ARG A 200 3.93 -73.51 145.60
N ALA A 201 4.98 -73.46 146.43
CA ALA A 201 6.00 -72.42 146.33
C ALA A 201 6.86 -72.56 145.05
N ILE A 202 7.17 -73.79 144.65
CA ILE A 202 7.88 -74.07 143.39
C ILE A 202 6.99 -73.78 142.18
N ASP A 203 5.71 -74.15 142.23
CA ASP A 203 4.75 -73.84 141.17
C ASP A 203 4.59 -72.33 140.96
N GLU A 204 4.57 -71.54 142.04
CA GLU A 204 4.49 -70.08 141.96
C GLU A 204 5.75 -69.47 141.35
N ALA A 205 6.94 -69.98 141.69
CA ALA A 205 8.18 -69.56 141.06
C ALA A 205 8.25 -69.93 139.57
N ASN A 206 7.76 -71.13 139.20
CA ASN A 206 7.66 -71.53 137.80
C ASN A 206 6.70 -70.62 137.01
N ARG A 207 5.59 -70.19 137.62
CA ARG A 207 4.67 -69.21 137.02
C ARG A 207 5.33 -67.85 136.85
N SER A 208 6.04 -67.34 137.86
CA SER A 208 6.76 -66.07 137.76
C SER A 208 7.84 -66.09 136.68
N ALA A 209 8.57 -67.21 136.55
CA ALA A 209 9.53 -67.42 135.48
C ALA A 209 8.85 -67.50 134.09
N ALA A 210 7.70 -68.17 133.99
CA ALA A 210 6.91 -68.20 132.77
C ALA A 210 6.41 -66.81 132.38
N ASP A 211 5.93 -66.00 133.32
CA ASP A 211 5.48 -64.62 133.09
C ASP A 211 6.61 -63.72 132.60
N ALA A 212 7.82 -63.87 133.15
CA ALA A 212 9.01 -63.16 132.66
C ALA A 212 9.34 -63.54 131.20
N ARG A 213 9.19 -64.83 130.84
CA ARG A 213 9.33 -65.32 129.46
C ARG A 213 8.24 -64.76 128.55
N TYR A 214 7.00 -64.72 129.00
CA TYR A 214 5.89 -64.10 128.25
C TYR A 214 6.12 -62.60 128.03
N GLY A 215 6.62 -61.87 129.04
CA GLY A 215 6.96 -60.45 128.90
C GLY A 215 8.09 -60.20 127.89
N ALA A 216 9.08 -61.10 127.84
CA ALA A 216 10.15 -61.09 126.83
C ALA A 216 9.61 -61.29 125.40
N ILE A 217 8.73 -62.27 125.21
CA ILE A 217 8.07 -62.55 123.91
C ILE A 217 7.20 -61.37 123.46
N LEU A 218 6.45 -60.75 124.37
CA LEU A 218 5.61 -59.59 124.06
C LEU A 218 6.44 -58.37 123.62
N ASN A 219 7.59 -58.13 124.28
CA ASN A 219 8.53 -57.08 123.85
C ASN A 219 9.15 -57.39 122.48
N ALA A 220 9.45 -58.66 122.19
CA ALA A 220 9.90 -59.08 120.86
C ALA A 220 8.84 -58.81 119.77
N GLY A 221 7.55 -59.03 120.07
CA GLY A 221 6.44 -58.72 119.15
C GLY A 221 6.26 -57.22 118.87
N GLN A 222 6.54 -56.36 119.85
CA GLN A 222 6.54 -54.90 119.64
C GLN A 222 7.70 -54.47 118.73
N GLU A 223 8.88 -55.05 118.93
CA GLU A 223 10.05 -54.80 118.07
C GLU A 223 9.85 -55.32 116.65
N GLN A 224 9.18 -56.46 116.49
CA GLN A 224 8.77 -56.99 115.19
C GLN A 224 7.85 -56.01 114.45
N SER A 225 6.88 -55.42 115.16
CA SER A 225 5.98 -54.42 114.58
C SER A 225 6.73 -53.16 114.15
N ARG A 226 7.76 -52.76 114.90
CA ARG A 226 8.66 -51.64 114.55
C ARG A 226 9.46 -51.94 113.28
N LEU A 227 10.06 -53.13 113.17
CA LEU A 227 10.83 -53.54 111.99
C LEU A 227 9.94 -53.69 110.75
N ALA A 228 8.73 -54.23 110.91
CA ALA A 228 7.74 -54.27 109.84
C ALA A 228 7.27 -52.87 109.39
N GLY A 229 7.16 -51.92 110.33
CA GLY A 229 6.92 -50.51 110.04
C GLY A 229 8.05 -49.90 109.20
N LEU A 230 9.30 -50.08 109.62
CA LEU A 230 10.47 -49.58 108.90
C LEU A 230 10.62 -50.18 107.50
N ALA A 231 10.40 -51.49 107.34
CA ALA A 231 10.47 -52.16 106.05
C ALA A 231 9.38 -51.64 105.09
N ARG A 232 8.18 -51.38 105.61
CA ARG A 232 7.11 -50.72 104.85
C ARG A 232 7.50 -49.30 104.45
N ASP A 233 8.05 -48.51 105.37
CA ASP A 233 8.48 -47.12 105.10
C ASP A 233 9.61 -47.06 104.06
N GLN A 234 10.51 -48.04 104.08
CA GLN A 234 11.54 -48.19 103.05
C GLN A 234 10.94 -48.49 101.68
N ALA A 235 10.00 -49.44 101.60
CA ALA A 235 9.34 -49.80 100.35
C ALA A 235 8.49 -48.64 99.79
N THR A 236 7.79 -47.88 100.64
CA THR A 236 7.03 -46.70 100.22
C THR A 236 7.95 -45.58 99.73
N PHE A 237 9.08 -45.34 100.41
CA PHE A 237 10.07 -44.37 99.97
C PHE A 237 10.68 -44.75 98.61
N GLN A 238 11.04 -46.02 98.42
CA GLN A 238 11.56 -46.52 97.14
C GLN A 238 10.56 -46.33 96.01
N ASN A 239 9.29 -46.71 96.22
CA ASN A 239 8.25 -46.51 95.21
C ASN A 239 7.97 -45.02 94.93
N ALA A 240 8.03 -44.16 95.95
CA ALA A 240 7.87 -42.71 95.77
C ALA A 240 9.01 -42.10 94.95
N ALA A 241 10.26 -42.49 95.22
CA ALA A 241 11.42 -42.06 94.44
C ALA A 241 11.33 -42.54 92.97
N GLN A 242 10.90 -43.77 92.74
CA GLN A 242 10.68 -44.30 91.39
C GLN A 242 9.57 -43.57 90.64
N GLN A 243 8.46 -43.25 91.30
CA GLN A 243 7.38 -42.46 90.70
C GLN A 243 7.87 -41.06 90.30
N GLN A 244 8.70 -40.43 91.15
CA GLN A 244 9.33 -39.15 90.83
C GLN A 244 10.28 -39.28 89.63
N GLN A 245 11.10 -40.33 89.56
CA GLN A 245 12.00 -40.59 88.43
C GLN A 245 11.23 -40.84 87.12
N PHE A 246 10.18 -41.64 87.17
CA PHE A 246 9.30 -41.84 86.01
C PHE A 246 8.68 -40.53 85.54
N GLY A 247 8.20 -39.69 86.47
CA GLY A 247 7.70 -38.35 86.18
C GLY A 247 8.73 -37.48 85.47
N GLN A 248 9.96 -37.42 85.99
CA GLN A 248 11.07 -36.68 85.36
C GLN A 248 11.40 -37.21 83.96
N ASN A 249 11.49 -38.53 83.80
CA ASN A 249 11.78 -39.18 82.52
C ASN A 249 10.68 -38.88 81.49
N ALA A 250 9.41 -38.92 81.90
CA ALA A 250 8.27 -38.61 81.04
C ALA A 250 8.25 -37.14 80.63
N THR A 251 8.48 -36.21 81.56
CA THR A 251 8.58 -34.76 81.25
C THR A 251 9.75 -34.48 80.30
N SER A 252 10.92 -35.09 80.53
CA SER A 252 12.07 -34.93 79.64
C SER A 252 11.82 -35.47 78.24
N ALA A 253 11.15 -36.62 78.12
CA ALA A 253 10.78 -37.19 76.82
C ALA A 253 9.76 -36.30 76.08
N GLY A 254 8.77 -35.77 76.80
CA GLY A 254 7.79 -34.81 76.27
C GLY A 254 8.45 -33.55 75.74
N PHE A 255 9.30 -32.91 76.54
CA PHE A 255 10.03 -31.71 76.13
C PHE A 255 10.91 -31.94 74.89
N SER A 256 11.63 -33.08 74.85
CA SER A 256 12.46 -33.45 73.69
C SER A 256 11.62 -33.61 72.42
N ASN A 257 10.47 -34.28 72.52
CA ASN A 257 9.55 -34.46 71.41
C ASN A 257 8.94 -33.13 70.94
N ASP A 258 8.53 -32.26 71.86
CA ASP A 258 7.98 -30.94 71.53
C ASP A 258 9.02 -30.07 70.82
N ALA A 259 10.26 -30.06 71.32
CA ALA A 259 11.37 -29.34 70.69
C ALA A 259 11.69 -29.87 69.29
N ASN A 260 11.76 -31.20 69.11
CA ASN A 260 11.98 -31.82 67.80
C ASN A 260 10.84 -31.50 66.82
N GLN A 261 9.60 -31.51 67.30
CA GLN A 261 8.43 -31.17 66.51
C GLN A 261 8.42 -29.70 66.09
N GLN A 262 8.81 -28.79 66.99
CA GLN A 262 8.95 -27.36 66.69
C GLN A 262 10.08 -27.10 65.68
N MET A 263 11.22 -27.77 65.85
CA MET A 263 12.32 -27.67 64.89
C MET A 263 11.91 -28.15 63.49
N PHE A 264 11.20 -29.28 63.40
CA PHE A 264 10.68 -29.78 62.12
C PHE A 264 9.71 -28.78 61.47
N GLN A 265 8.80 -28.18 62.25
CA GLN A 265 7.89 -27.15 61.73
C GLN A 265 8.67 -25.93 61.20
N ASN A 266 9.64 -25.42 61.95
CA ASN A 266 10.49 -24.31 61.53
C ASN A 266 11.28 -24.62 60.24
N GLN A 267 11.81 -25.84 60.13
CA GLN A 267 12.53 -26.28 58.94
C GLN A 267 11.60 -26.41 57.73
N SER A 268 10.39 -26.95 57.92
CA SER A 268 9.37 -27.06 56.87
C SER A 268 8.93 -25.68 56.37
N THR A 269 8.61 -24.75 57.28
CA THR A 269 8.25 -23.37 56.94
C THR A 269 9.38 -22.66 56.17
N THR A 270 10.63 -22.84 56.60
CA THR A 270 11.79 -22.25 55.93
C THR A 270 11.99 -22.84 54.53
N THR A 271 11.83 -24.15 54.37
CA THR A 271 11.91 -24.84 53.07
C THR A 271 10.82 -24.34 52.12
N ALA A 272 9.58 -24.21 52.62
CA ALA A 272 8.47 -23.66 51.85
C ALA A 272 8.73 -22.20 51.44
N ALA A 273 9.22 -21.36 52.35
CA ALA A 273 9.56 -19.96 52.05
C ALA A 273 10.68 -19.85 51.01
N ASN A 274 11.73 -20.67 51.12
CA ASN A 274 12.82 -20.71 50.13
C ASN A 274 12.32 -21.13 48.75
N ASN A 275 11.44 -22.13 48.69
CA ASN A 275 10.84 -22.58 47.43
C ASN A 275 9.95 -21.47 46.81
N ALA A 276 9.15 -20.79 47.63
CA ALA A 276 8.35 -19.65 47.17
C ALA A 276 9.22 -18.48 46.64
N LEU A 277 10.37 -18.21 47.28
CA LEU A 277 11.32 -17.19 46.79
C LEU A 277 11.94 -17.58 45.45
N LYS A 278 12.22 -18.88 45.23
CA LYS A 278 12.68 -19.37 43.92
C LYS A 278 11.62 -19.17 42.84
N ASP A 279 10.35 -19.40 43.15
CA ASP A 279 9.24 -19.11 42.22
C ASP A 279 9.13 -17.63 41.89
N GLN A 280 9.21 -16.76 42.90
CA GLN A 280 9.20 -15.31 42.68
C GLN A 280 10.38 -14.86 41.80
N THR A 281 11.57 -15.41 42.04
CA THR A 281 12.77 -15.10 41.25
C THR A 281 12.62 -15.59 39.82
N PHE A 282 12.10 -16.80 39.62
CA PHE A 282 11.81 -17.34 38.29
C PHE A 282 10.77 -16.47 37.54
N ASN A 283 9.67 -16.09 38.20
CA ASN A 283 8.66 -15.22 37.63
C ASN A 283 9.21 -13.83 37.27
N ALA A 284 10.10 -13.28 38.10
CA ALA A 284 10.79 -12.02 37.81
C ALA A 284 11.73 -12.14 36.60
N GLN A 285 12.45 -13.26 36.46
CA GLN A 285 13.29 -13.53 35.28
C GLN A 285 12.44 -13.66 34.02
N GLN A 286 11.31 -14.38 34.08
CA GLN A 286 10.37 -14.52 32.97
C GLN A 286 9.79 -13.16 32.55
N ALA A 287 9.38 -12.33 33.51
CA ALA A 287 8.89 -10.98 33.24
C ALA A 287 9.96 -10.09 32.59
N LYS A 288 11.19 -10.13 33.09
CA LYS A 288 12.33 -9.40 32.50
C LYS A 288 12.61 -9.84 31.07
N PHE A 289 12.58 -11.15 30.80
CA PHE A 289 12.74 -11.69 29.44
C PHE A 289 11.65 -11.20 28.49
N ASN A 290 10.39 -11.23 28.92
CA ASN A 290 9.26 -10.72 28.12
C ASN A 290 9.42 -9.22 27.83
N LEU A 291 9.84 -8.43 28.82
CA LEU A 291 10.10 -7.00 28.64
C LEU A 291 11.25 -6.74 27.65
N GLN A 292 12.36 -7.49 27.74
CA GLN A 292 13.48 -7.37 26.81
C GLN A 292 13.05 -7.63 25.36
N ASN A 293 12.26 -8.68 25.13
CA ASN A 293 11.74 -8.99 23.81
C ASN A 293 10.76 -7.93 23.32
N GLN A 294 9.90 -7.39 24.19
CA GLN A 294 8.99 -6.31 23.83
C GLN A 294 9.74 -5.02 23.46
N GLN A 295 10.74 -4.63 24.24
CA GLN A 295 11.58 -3.46 23.94
C GLN A 295 12.32 -3.63 22.60
N ARG A 296 12.88 -4.81 22.34
CA ARG A 296 13.51 -5.10 21.04
C ARG A 296 12.49 -5.05 19.90
N ALA A 297 11.29 -5.60 20.07
CA ALA A 297 10.25 -5.55 19.05
C ALA A 297 9.79 -4.10 18.75
N GLN A 298 9.64 -3.27 19.78
CA GLN A 298 9.33 -1.83 19.63
C GLN A 298 10.45 -1.11 18.88
N TYR A 299 11.71 -1.30 19.29
CA TYR A 299 12.87 -0.71 18.61
C TYR A 299 12.92 -1.10 17.12
N LEU A 300 12.68 -2.38 16.80
CA LEU A 300 12.67 -2.83 15.41
C LEU A 300 11.52 -2.19 14.62
N ASN A 301 10.32 -2.10 15.21
CA ASN A 301 9.18 -1.46 14.57
C ASN A 301 9.45 0.03 14.29
N GLU A 302 10.03 0.76 15.24
CA GLU A 302 10.45 2.16 15.05
C GLU A 302 11.49 2.31 13.93
N GLN A 303 12.47 1.41 13.87
CA GLN A 303 13.47 1.40 12.79
C GLN A 303 12.83 1.12 11.42
N TYR A 304 11.87 0.20 11.33
CA TYR A 304 11.11 -0.05 10.11
C TYR A 304 10.25 1.16 9.72
N ALA A 305 9.61 1.83 10.68
CA ALA A 305 8.82 3.04 10.45
C ALA A 305 9.70 4.18 9.90
N GLN A 306 10.86 4.43 10.51
CA GLN A 306 11.82 5.43 10.02
C GLN A 306 12.28 5.15 8.58
N ARG A 307 12.40 3.87 8.19
CA ARG A 307 12.78 3.46 6.85
C ARG A 307 11.63 3.54 5.84
N ASN A 308 10.38 3.38 6.29
CA ASN A 308 9.17 3.43 5.45
C ASN A 308 8.62 4.86 5.20
N GLN A 309 8.80 5.80 6.14
CA GLN A 309 8.38 7.20 5.96
C GLN A 309 8.91 7.83 4.65
N PRO A 310 10.22 7.80 4.34
CA PRO A 310 10.74 8.40 3.12
C PRO A 310 10.23 7.71 1.85
N ILE A 311 9.89 6.41 1.90
CA ILE A 311 9.29 5.70 0.76
C ILE A 311 7.90 6.26 0.45
N ASN A 312 7.07 6.47 1.47
CA ASN A 312 5.71 7.00 1.31
C ASN A 312 5.70 8.47 0.87
N GLU A 313 6.64 9.29 1.36
CA GLU A 313 6.78 10.69 0.95
C GLU A 313 7.13 10.84 -0.54
N ILE A 314 7.99 9.95 -1.08
CA ILE A 314 8.35 9.96 -2.52
C ILE A 314 7.13 9.64 -3.40
N ILE A 315 6.31 8.67 -3.00
CA ILE A 315 5.07 8.30 -3.71
C ILE A 315 4.09 9.49 -3.74
N GLY A 316 4.00 10.25 -2.63
CA GLY A 316 3.16 11.45 -2.54
C GLY A 316 3.63 12.60 -3.43
N LEU A 317 4.95 12.82 -3.56
CA LEU A 317 5.52 13.90 -4.36
C LEU A 317 5.44 13.65 -5.87
N MET A 318 5.58 12.39 -6.31
CA MET A 318 5.49 12.04 -7.73
C MET A 318 4.07 12.14 -8.32
N SER A 319 3.04 12.26 -7.47
CA SER A 319 1.63 12.35 -7.88
C SER A 319 1.14 13.78 -8.18
N GLY A 320 1.99 14.79 -7.99
CA GLY A 320 1.55 16.18 -7.88
C GLY A 320 1.68 17.04 -9.13
N ALA A 321 0.53 17.25 -9.78
CA ALA A 321 0.13 18.38 -10.63
C ALA A 321 0.69 18.47 -12.07
N GLN A 322 -0.24 18.38 -13.04
CA GLN A 322 -0.05 18.75 -14.44
C GLN A 322 -0.56 20.18 -14.65
N VAL A 323 0.30 21.09 -15.12
CA VAL A 323 -0.08 22.47 -15.44
C VAL A 323 -0.59 22.53 -16.88
N ASN A 324 -1.79 23.09 -17.05
CA ASN A 324 -2.48 23.14 -18.34
C ASN A 324 -1.90 24.28 -19.20
N SER A 325 -1.31 23.95 -20.36
CA SER A 325 -0.72 24.94 -21.27
C SER A 325 -1.79 25.76 -22.03
N PRO A 326 -1.52 27.03 -22.38
CA PRO A 326 -2.43 27.85 -23.17
C PRO A 326 -2.69 27.26 -24.57
N SER A 327 -3.95 27.26 -25.01
CA SER A 327 -4.37 26.73 -26.32
C SER A 327 -4.63 27.87 -27.32
N PHE A 328 -4.10 27.75 -28.54
CA PHE A 328 -4.34 28.69 -29.64
C PHE A 328 -5.47 28.14 -30.52
N VAL A 329 -6.38 29.00 -30.97
CA VAL A 329 -7.57 28.59 -31.71
C VAL A 329 -7.17 28.16 -33.13
N PRO A 330 -7.51 26.95 -33.60
CA PRO A 330 -7.25 26.57 -34.98
C PRO A 330 -8.09 27.43 -35.94
N THR A 331 -7.42 28.07 -36.89
CA THR A 331 -8.03 28.93 -37.90
C THR A 331 -8.78 28.10 -38.93
N ASN A 332 -10.09 28.27 -38.99
CA ASN A 332 -10.97 27.50 -39.86
C ASN A 332 -11.05 28.18 -41.24
N SER A 333 -10.17 27.80 -42.19
CA SER A 333 -10.25 28.27 -43.57
C SER A 333 -11.06 27.30 -44.43
N ASN A 334 -12.14 27.76 -45.04
CA ASN A 334 -12.80 27.02 -46.11
C ASN A 334 -11.84 26.87 -47.30
N PRO A 335 -11.47 25.66 -47.73
CA PRO A 335 -10.55 25.48 -48.83
C PRO A 335 -11.20 25.99 -50.11
N MET A 336 -10.51 26.89 -50.80
CA MET A 336 -10.86 27.27 -52.17
C MET A 336 -10.81 26.01 -53.05
N PRO A 337 -11.85 25.73 -53.84
CA PRO A 337 -11.85 24.60 -54.76
C PRO A 337 -10.82 24.83 -55.89
N THR A 338 -10.15 23.76 -56.29
CA THR A 338 -9.27 23.75 -57.48
C THR A 338 -10.08 23.94 -58.76
N VAL A 339 -9.53 24.63 -59.76
CA VAL A 339 -10.20 24.83 -61.05
C VAL A 339 -9.89 23.65 -61.97
N ASP A 340 -10.93 22.98 -62.49
CA ASP A 340 -10.78 21.95 -63.53
C ASP A 340 -10.60 22.60 -64.91
N TYR A 341 -9.40 23.14 -65.15
CA TYR A 341 -9.07 23.80 -66.40
C TYR A 341 -9.14 22.85 -67.61
N ALA A 342 -8.81 21.57 -67.44
CA ALA A 342 -8.90 20.57 -68.50
C ALA A 342 -10.34 20.30 -68.93
N GLY A 343 -11.27 20.18 -67.98
CA GLY A 343 -12.70 20.06 -68.27
C GLY A 343 -13.25 21.27 -69.03
N LEU A 344 -12.86 22.49 -68.65
CA LEU A 344 -13.29 23.73 -69.32
C LEU A 344 -12.77 23.82 -70.77
N VAL A 345 -11.50 23.50 -71.01
CA VAL A 345 -10.90 23.50 -72.35
C VAL A 345 -11.51 22.42 -73.24
N GLN A 346 -11.79 21.23 -72.69
CA GLN A 346 -12.45 20.16 -73.42
C GLN A 346 -13.90 20.50 -73.76
N GLN A 347 -14.62 21.18 -72.86
CA GLN A 347 -15.98 21.64 -73.09
C GLN A 347 -16.05 22.75 -74.15
N ASP A 348 -15.12 23.71 -74.12
CA ASP A 348 -14.99 24.74 -75.17
C ASP A 348 -14.68 24.12 -76.54
N TYR A 349 -13.78 23.13 -76.59
CA TYR A 349 -13.48 22.39 -77.82
C TYR A 349 -14.69 21.59 -78.34
N ALA A 350 -15.43 20.91 -77.45
CA ALA A 350 -16.65 20.20 -77.81
C ALA A 350 -17.74 21.14 -78.36
N ASN A 351 -17.89 22.33 -77.77
CA ASN A 351 -18.81 23.36 -78.26
C ASN A 351 -18.41 23.87 -79.65
N LYS A 352 -17.12 24.11 -79.90
CA LYS A 352 -16.59 24.52 -81.21
C LYS A 352 -16.75 23.44 -82.27
N MET A 353 -16.54 22.16 -81.91
CA MET A 353 -16.78 21.02 -82.80
C MET A 353 -18.27 20.82 -83.10
N GLY A 354 -19.14 21.00 -82.11
CA GLY A 354 -20.60 20.99 -82.30
C GLY A 354 -21.06 22.05 -83.30
N ALA A 355 -20.61 23.30 -83.11
CA ALA A 355 -20.90 24.40 -84.03
C ALA A 355 -20.37 24.15 -85.46
N TYR A 356 -19.18 23.56 -85.58
CA TYR A 356 -18.59 23.17 -86.87
C TYR A 356 -19.44 22.11 -87.60
N ASN A 357 -19.88 21.06 -86.89
CA ASN A 357 -20.75 20.02 -87.48
C ASN A 357 -22.11 20.59 -87.93
N THR A 358 -22.71 21.50 -87.16
CA THR A 358 -23.96 22.18 -87.56
C THR A 358 -23.76 23.05 -88.80
N GLN A 359 -22.63 23.75 -88.91
CA GLN A 359 -22.30 24.59 -90.05
C GLN A 359 -22.07 23.77 -91.33
N GLN A 360 -21.46 22.59 -91.23
CA GLN A 360 -21.25 21.69 -92.36
C GLN A 360 -22.59 21.12 -92.88
N GLY A 361 -23.53 20.79 -91.99
CA GLY A 361 -24.89 20.38 -92.36
C GLY A 361 -25.71 21.46 -93.07
N ASN A 362 -25.59 22.72 -92.62
CA ASN A 362 -26.26 23.87 -93.26
C ASN A 362 -25.65 24.28 -94.60
N MET A 363 -24.36 24.00 -94.84
CA MET A 363 -23.73 24.29 -96.14
C MET A 363 -24.15 23.27 -97.21
N GLN A 364 -24.39 22.01 -96.82
CA GLN A 364 -24.88 20.95 -97.73
C GLN A 364 -26.31 21.24 -98.24
N SER A 365 -27.16 21.88 -97.42
CA SER A 365 -28.51 22.30 -97.81
C SER A 365 -28.52 23.59 -98.64
N LEU A 366 -27.56 24.49 -98.41
CA LEU A 366 -27.42 25.76 -99.15
C LEU A 366 -26.86 25.55 -100.58
N PHE A 367 -25.95 24.59 -100.78
CA PHE A 367 -25.35 24.32 -102.09
C PHE A 367 -26.28 23.55 -103.05
N GLY A 368 -27.29 22.84 -102.53
CA GLY A 368 -28.34 22.22 -103.33
C GLY A 368 -29.42 23.19 -103.84
N GLY A 369 -29.57 24.36 -103.21
CA GLY A 369 -30.60 25.36 -103.53
C GLY A 369 -30.13 26.57 -104.36
N LEU A 370 -28.82 26.69 -104.64
CA LEU A 370 -28.19 27.91 -105.19
C LEU A 370 -27.75 27.80 -106.68
N LEU A 371 -28.32 26.90 -107.48
CA LEU A 371 -28.13 26.89 -108.96
C LEU A 371 -29.34 27.42 -109.75
N GLY A 372 -30.36 27.97 -109.07
CA GLY A 372 -31.64 28.36 -109.69
C GLY A 372 -31.91 29.86 -109.89
N PHE A 373 -31.00 30.79 -109.53
CA PHE A 373 -31.31 32.23 -109.62
C PHE A 373 -30.06 33.07 -109.93
N GLY A 374 -29.97 33.58 -111.17
CA GLY A 374 -28.78 34.21 -111.76
C GLY A 374 -28.45 35.64 -111.27
N GLY A 375 -27.15 35.87 -111.00
CA GLY A 375 -26.58 37.18 -110.63
C GLY A 375 -25.66 37.76 -111.72
N GLN A 376 -26.04 38.92 -112.28
CA GLN A 376 -25.20 39.79 -113.10
C GLN A 376 -25.15 41.20 -112.48
N LEU A 377 -23.98 41.66 -112.04
CA LEU A 377 -23.80 42.90 -111.27
C LEU A 377 -23.03 44.00 -112.04
N ALA A 378 -23.56 44.45 -113.19
CA ALA A 378 -23.20 45.72 -113.85
C ALA A 378 -24.35 46.20 -114.76
N SER A 379 -25.10 47.26 -114.36
CA SER A 379 -26.27 47.74 -115.11
C SER A 379 -26.13 49.18 -115.64
N LEU A 380 -26.62 49.41 -116.88
CA LEU A 380 -26.56 50.67 -117.65
C LEU A 380 -26.99 51.91 -116.84
N SER A 381 -26.24 53.02 -116.90
CA SER A 381 -26.55 54.22 -116.08
C SER A 381 -26.62 55.56 -116.84
N ASP A 382 -26.61 55.53 -118.17
CA ASP A 382 -26.68 56.71 -119.05
C ASP A 382 -28.07 57.38 -119.04
N LYS A 383 -28.12 58.72 -118.85
CA LYS A 383 -29.36 59.51 -118.95
C LYS A 383 -30.12 59.28 -120.27
N ARG A 384 -29.43 59.07 -121.38
CA ARG A 384 -30.07 58.83 -122.69
C ARG A 384 -30.83 57.51 -122.75
N ALA A 385 -30.44 56.53 -121.95
CA ALA A 385 -31.12 55.24 -121.84
C ALA A 385 -32.30 55.25 -120.85
N LYS A 386 -32.53 56.36 -120.14
CA LYS A 386 -33.50 56.45 -119.04
C LYS A 386 -34.68 57.36 -119.38
N LYS A 387 -35.85 57.04 -118.83
CA LYS A 387 -37.09 57.82 -118.89
C LYS A 387 -37.80 57.83 -117.53
N ASP A 388 -38.82 58.68 -117.39
CA ASP A 388 -39.59 58.88 -116.15
C ASP A 388 -38.68 59.21 -114.93
N VAL A 389 -37.64 60.01 -115.17
CA VAL A 389 -36.57 60.28 -114.19
C VAL A 389 -37.03 61.27 -113.12
N LYS A 390 -37.04 60.85 -111.85
CA LYS A 390 -37.33 61.71 -110.69
C LYS A 390 -36.22 61.61 -109.65
N LYS A 391 -35.77 62.75 -109.13
CA LYS A 391 -34.75 62.78 -108.06
C LYS A 391 -35.37 62.39 -106.72
N VAL A 392 -34.75 61.46 -106.01
CA VAL A 392 -35.18 60.95 -104.70
C VAL A 392 -33.93 60.77 -103.83
N GLY A 393 -33.79 61.57 -102.77
CA GLY A 393 -32.76 61.38 -101.74
C GLY A 393 -31.32 61.27 -102.27
N GLY A 394 -30.89 62.21 -103.13
CA GLY A 394 -29.54 62.21 -103.72
C GLY A 394 -29.34 61.23 -104.89
N LEU A 395 -30.30 60.34 -105.16
CA LEU A 395 -30.33 59.40 -106.29
C LEU A 395 -31.48 59.74 -107.25
N TYR A 396 -31.61 58.96 -108.33
CA TYR A 396 -32.70 59.08 -109.29
C TYR A 396 -33.50 57.79 -109.38
N GLU A 397 -34.81 57.92 -109.28
CA GLU A 397 -35.78 56.89 -109.65
C GLU A 397 -36.06 57.00 -111.16
N TYR A 398 -35.98 55.91 -111.91
CA TYR A 398 -36.14 55.91 -113.38
C TYR A 398 -36.61 54.56 -113.94
N ARG A 399 -36.97 54.55 -115.23
CA ARG A 399 -37.16 53.35 -116.06
C ARG A 399 -36.25 53.40 -117.29
N TYR A 400 -35.95 52.27 -117.91
CA TYR A 400 -35.22 52.28 -119.18
C TYR A 400 -36.13 52.61 -120.37
N LYS A 401 -35.58 53.30 -121.37
CA LYS A 401 -36.28 53.53 -122.64
C LYS A 401 -36.48 52.17 -123.33
N GLY A 402 -37.74 51.87 -123.65
CA GLY A 402 -38.18 50.54 -124.11
C GLY A 402 -39.09 49.82 -123.12
N GLU A 403 -39.05 50.14 -121.83
CA GLU A 403 -39.91 49.50 -120.82
C GLU A 403 -41.33 50.10 -120.81
N GLY A 404 -42.37 49.27 -120.66
CA GLY A 404 -43.77 49.72 -120.58
C GLY A 404 -44.08 50.54 -119.32
N LYS A 405 -45.20 51.28 -119.30
CA LYS A 405 -45.60 52.15 -118.17
C LYS A 405 -45.82 51.39 -116.84
N ASN A 406 -46.00 50.07 -116.91
CA ASN A 406 -46.21 49.19 -115.76
C ASN A 406 -44.92 48.54 -115.24
N ALA A 407 -43.77 48.83 -115.86
CA ALA A 407 -42.49 48.31 -115.38
C ALA A 407 -42.09 48.93 -114.03
N PRO A 408 -41.46 48.15 -113.12
CA PRO A 408 -41.00 48.66 -111.84
C PRO A 408 -39.95 49.75 -112.07
N LYS A 409 -40.09 50.86 -111.34
CA LYS A 409 -39.07 51.91 -111.35
C LYS A 409 -37.85 51.44 -110.56
N ARG A 410 -36.66 51.84 -111.01
CA ARG A 410 -35.38 51.49 -110.39
C ARG A 410 -34.73 52.74 -109.82
N ILE A 411 -34.00 52.62 -108.73
CA ILE A 411 -33.24 53.73 -108.13
C ILE A 411 -31.76 53.57 -108.47
N GLY A 412 -31.13 54.64 -108.93
CA GLY A 412 -29.70 54.64 -109.22
C GLY A 412 -29.15 56.02 -109.59
N VAL A 413 -27.86 56.07 -109.91
CA VAL A 413 -27.17 57.31 -110.25
C VAL A 413 -27.25 57.64 -111.74
N MET A 414 -27.07 58.91 -112.10
CA MET A 414 -26.92 59.34 -113.49
C MET A 414 -25.43 59.35 -113.84
N ALA A 415 -25.03 58.56 -114.84
CA ALA A 415 -23.62 58.44 -115.20
C ALA A 415 -22.97 59.77 -115.57
N GLN A 416 -23.73 60.69 -116.19
CA GLN A 416 -23.25 62.05 -116.51
C GLN A 416 -22.95 62.91 -115.28
N GLU A 417 -23.63 62.65 -114.15
CA GLU A 417 -23.37 63.37 -112.90
C GLU A 417 -22.20 62.74 -112.16
N VAL A 418 -22.13 61.40 -112.15
CA VAL A 418 -21.01 60.69 -111.53
C VAL A 418 -19.70 61.00 -112.24
N GLU A 419 -19.67 61.06 -113.58
CA GLU A 419 -18.45 61.35 -114.34
C GLU A 419 -17.84 62.72 -114.01
N LYS A 420 -18.64 63.71 -113.61
CA LYS A 420 -18.14 65.02 -113.19
C LYS A 420 -17.39 64.98 -111.86
N VAL A 421 -17.74 64.05 -110.98
CA VAL A 421 -17.20 63.96 -109.61
C VAL A 421 -16.18 62.83 -109.48
N ARG A 422 -16.44 61.70 -110.13
CA ARG A 422 -15.68 60.45 -110.10
C ARG A 422 -15.65 59.83 -111.51
N PRO A 423 -14.83 60.37 -112.44
CA PRO A 423 -14.70 59.82 -113.79
C PRO A 423 -14.15 58.40 -113.80
N ASP A 424 -13.37 58.01 -112.78
CA ASP A 424 -12.82 56.67 -112.57
C ASP A 424 -13.90 55.59 -112.36
N ALA A 425 -15.08 55.97 -111.88
CA ALA A 425 -16.19 55.04 -111.66
C ALA A 425 -17.12 54.87 -112.87
N VAL A 426 -16.87 55.59 -113.97
CA VAL A 426 -17.71 55.59 -115.18
C VAL A 426 -16.96 55.01 -116.37
N SER A 427 -17.57 54.03 -117.05
CA SER A 427 -17.06 53.50 -118.32
C SER A 427 -18.04 53.74 -119.46
N ARG A 428 -17.50 53.95 -120.67
CA ARG A 428 -18.28 54.02 -121.92
C ARG A 428 -18.31 52.66 -122.58
N ARG A 429 -19.48 52.26 -123.04
CA ARG A 429 -19.68 51.03 -123.80
C ARG A 429 -19.42 51.27 -125.30
N PRO A 430 -19.26 50.19 -126.09
CA PRO A 430 -19.09 50.30 -127.54
C PRO A 430 -20.26 50.98 -128.27
N ASP A 431 -21.48 50.93 -127.69
CA ASP A 431 -22.70 51.61 -128.18
C ASP A 431 -22.74 53.13 -127.88
N GLY A 432 -21.66 53.66 -127.28
CA GLY A 432 -21.54 55.05 -126.88
C GLY A 432 -22.29 55.43 -125.60
N LEU A 433 -23.01 54.51 -124.95
CA LEU A 433 -23.72 54.74 -123.68
C LEU A 433 -22.80 54.52 -122.47
N LYS A 434 -23.09 55.21 -121.35
CA LYS A 434 -22.31 55.14 -120.11
C LYS A 434 -22.88 54.18 -119.06
N GLN A 435 -22.00 53.51 -118.32
CA GLN A 435 -22.33 52.67 -117.17
C GLN A 435 -21.46 53.02 -115.96
N VAL A 436 -22.01 52.82 -114.76
CA VAL A 436 -21.34 53.14 -113.48
C VAL A 436 -21.06 51.85 -112.73
N ASN A 437 -19.83 51.70 -112.24
CA ASN A 437 -19.46 50.61 -111.35
C ASN A 437 -19.80 50.98 -109.90
N TYR A 438 -20.89 50.44 -109.38
CA TYR A 438 -21.37 50.75 -108.04
C TYR A 438 -20.41 50.28 -106.93
N GLY A 439 -19.68 49.18 -107.15
CA GLY A 439 -18.66 48.72 -106.21
C GLY A 439 -17.50 49.71 -106.06
N ALA A 440 -17.07 50.35 -107.15
CA ALA A 440 -16.03 51.38 -107.11
C ALA A 440 -16.53 52.73 -106.58
N LEU A 441 -17.81 53.06 -106.83
CA LEU A 441 -18.42 54.31 -106.36
C LEU A 441 -18.56 54.34 -104.83
N PHE A 442 -18.92 53.20 -104.20
CA PHE A 442 -19.21 53.13 -102.77
C PHE A 442 -18.05 52.60 -101.88
N ASN A 443 -16.96 52.06 -102.45
CA ASN A 443 -15.79 51.59 -101.68
C ASN A 443 -14.71 52.67 -101.41
N ALA A 444 -15.07 53.95 -101.31
CA ALA A 444 -14.14 55.03 -101.00
C ALA A 444 -13.79 55.13 -99.49
N GLY A 445 -13.14 54.09 -98.94
CA GLY A 445 -12.87 53.98 -97.49
C GLY A 445 -11.57 53.27 -97.08
N ARG A 446 -10.57 53.15 -97.96
CA ARG A 446 -9.22 52.70 -97.57
C ARG A 446 -8.23 53.86 -97.66
N ARG A 447 -7.98 54.53 -96.53
CA ARG A 447 -6.68 55.17 -96.30
C ARG A 447 -5.67 54.05 -96.08
N LYS A 448 -4.60 54.08 -96.87
CA LYS A 448 -3.40 53.26 -96.67
C LYS A 448 -2.63 53.74 -95.46
#